data_AF-A0A967GSM3-F1
#
_entry.id   AF-A0A967GSM3-F1
#
_cell.length_a   1.000
_cell.length_b   1.000
_cell.length_c   1.000
_cell.angle_alpha   90.00
_cell.angle_beta   90.00
_cell.angle_gamma   90.00
#
_symmetry.space_group_name_H-M   'P 1'
#
loop_
_entity.id
_entity.type
_entity.pdbx_description
1 polymer ?
#
loop_
_entity_poly.entity_id
_entity_poly.type
_entity_poly.pdbx_seq_one_letter_code
_entity_poly.pdbx_strand_id
1 'polypeptide(L)' 'YEKVLLYTGRKVRHYGATNHKEYFAEGTEAYFYRNDFYPFVRAELKEHDPTLHDALEKIWGPLR' A
#
# COMPACT_ATOMS: atom_id res chain seq x y z
N TYR A 1 5.44 -7.56 -2.44
CA TYR A 1 4.19 -7.96 -3.13
C TYR A 1 3.94 -9.47 -3.23
N GLU A 2 4.86 -10.33 -3.70
CA GLU A 2 4.55 -11.78 -3.87
C GLU A 2 4.29 -12.55 -2.56
N LYS A 3 4.81 -12.07 -1.42
CA LYS A 3 4.53 -12.64 -0.10
C LYS A 3 4.58 -11.55 0.98
N VAL A 4 3.42 -11.13 1.46
CA VAL A 4 3.24 -10.07 2.46
C VAL A 4 2.34 -10.54 3.59
N LEU A 5 2.32 -9.81 4.71
CA LEU A 5 1.37 -10.07 5.78
C LEU A 5 -0.03 -9.59 5.37
N LEU A 6 -1.04 -10.44 5.58
CA LEU A 6 -2.44 -10.04 5.68
C LEU A 6 -2.73 -9.63 7.14
N TYR A 7 -3.73 -8.80 7.38
CA TYR A 7 -4.16 -8.36 8.73
C TYR A 7 -4.44 -9.50 9.71
N THR A 8 -4.68 -10.71 9.20
CA THR A 8 -4.83 -11.96 9.98
C THR A 8 -3.52 -12.57 10.47
N GLY A 9 -2.36 -11.97 10.15
CA GLY A 9 -1.02 -12.48 10.45
C GLY A 9 -0.50 -13.54 9.47
N ARG A 10 -1.33 -14.00 8.52
CA ARG A 10 -0.92 -14.96 7.49
C ARG A 10 -0.05 -14.28 6.42
N LYS A 11 0.92 -15.02 5.87
CA LYS A 11 1.67 -14.57 4.68
C LYS A 11 0.97 -15.04 3.40
N VAL A 12 0.58 -14.10 2.55
CA VAL A 12 -0.18 -14.32 1.31
C VAL A 12 0.40 -13.47 0.17
N ARG A 13 0.00 -13.74 -1.08
CA ARG A 13 0.26 -12.84 -2.20
C ARG A 13 -0.56 -11.57 -2.03
N HIS A 14 0.08 -10.41 -2.13
CA HIS A 14 -0.60 -9.12 -1.98
C HIS A 14 -1.63 -8.93 -3.10
N TYR A 15 -2.84 -8.46 -2.77
CA TYR A 15 -3.88 -8.25 -3.78
C TYR A 15 -3.47 -7.24 -4.87
N GLY A 16 -2.74 -6.18 -4.51
CA GLY A 16 -2.13 -5.22 -5.44
C GLY A 16 -1.19 -5.83 -6.48
N ALA A 17 -0.71 -7.07 -6.30
CA ALA A 17 0.07 -7.78 -7.33
C ALA A 17 -0.79 -8.36 -8.48
N THR A 18 -2.11 -8.19 -8.43
CA THR A 18 -3.04 -8.71 -9.44
C THR A 18 -3.00 -7.91 -10.72
N ASN A 19 -3.07 -6.57 -10.63
CA ASN A 19 -2.94 -5.66 -11.77
C ASN A 19 -2.62 -4.24 -11.27
N HIS A 20 -2.32 -3.33 -12.20
CA HIS A 20 -1.94 -1.95 -11.87
C HIS A 20 -3.04 -1.12 -11.21
N LYS A 21 -4.33 -1.45 -11.42
CA LYS A 21 -5.45 -0.78 -10.74
C LYS A 21 -5.48 -1.15 -9.26
N GLU A 22 -5.32 -2.44 -8.95
CA GLU A 22 -5.27 -2.91 -7.56
C GLU A 22 -4.01 -2.43 -6.85
N TYR A 23 -2.86 -2.42 -7.54
CA TYR A 23 -1.63 -1.82 -6.99
C TYR A 23 -1.87 -0.37 -6.53
N PHE A 24 -2.52 0.43 -7.37
CA PHE A 24 -2.85 1.81 -7.04
C PHE A 24 -3.90 1.91 -5.92
N ALA A 25 -4.95 1.09 -5.97
CA ALA A 25 -6.03 1.10 -4.98
C ALA A 25 -5.52 0.74 -3.57
N GLU A 26 -4.77 -0.34 -3.44
CA GLU A 26 -4.18 -0.82 -2.19
C GLU A 26 -3.17 0.18 -1.60
N GLY A 27 -2.32 0.78 -2.45
CA GLY A 27 -1.44 1.85 -2.01
C GLY A 27 -2.20 3.09 -1.56
N THR A 28 -3.30 3.43 -2.24
CA THR A 28 -4.18 4.54 -1.85
C THR A 28 -4.83 4.27 -0.48
N GLU A 29 -5.29 3.04 -0.23
CA GLU A 29 -5.82 2.64 1.07
C GLU A 29 -4.78 2.79 2.20
N ALA A 30 -3.56 2.29 1.97
CA ALA A 30 -2.45 2.47 2.91
C ALA A 30 -2.06 3.95 3.11
N TYR A 31 -2.16 4.77 2.05
CA TYR A 31 -1.80 6.19 2.10
C TYR A 31 -2.80 7.01 2.93
N PHE A 32 -4.11 6.78 2.75
CA PHE A 32 -5.15 7.52 3.45
C PHE A 32 -5.52 6.93 4.81
N TYR A 33 -5.43 5.61 5.00
CA TYR A 33 -5.84 4.94 6.23
C TYR A 33 -5.03 3.66 6.50
N ARG A 34 -5.71 2.55 6.78
CA ARG A 34 -5.14 1.25 7.14
C ARG A 34 -5.54 0.21 6.11
N ASN A 35 -4.57 -0.24 5.33
CA ASN A 35 -4.70 -1.35 4.40
C ASN A 35 -4.81 -2.69 5.13
N ASP A 36 -5.35 -3.70 4.47
CA ASP A 36 -5.49 -5.06 5.00
C ASP A 36 -4.31 -5.98 4.60
N PHE A 37 -3.52 -5.59 3.59
CA PHE A 37 -2.20 -6.17 3.26
C PHE A 37 -1.06 -5.23 3.63
N TYR A 38 0.08 -5.77 4.06
CA TYR A 38 1.30 -4.97 4.26
C TYR A 38 1.80 -4.43 2.91
N PRO A 39 2.09 -3.13 2.77
CA PRO A 39 2.15 -2.12 3.83
C PRO A 39 0.78 -1.67 4.35
N PHE A 40 0.58 -1.71 5.66
CA PHE A 40 -0.72 -1.45 6.30
C PHE A 40 -0.98 0.04 6.46
N VAL A 41 0.04 0.86 6.63
CA VAL A 41 -0.12 2.31 6.88
C VAL A 41 0.85 3.12 6.04
N ARG A 42 0.57 4.43 5.91
CA ARG A 42 1.36 5.36 5.09
C ARG A 42 2.86 5.33 5.37
N ALA A 43 3.25 5.25 6.64
CA ALA A 43 4.65 5.19 7.03
C ALA A 43 5.34 3.94 6.47
N GLU A 44 4.68 2.78 6.58
CA GLU A 44 5.17 1.52 6.02
C GLU A 44 5.16 1.55 4.49
N LEU A 45 4.15 2.18 3.87
CA LEU A 45 4.11 2.36 2.42
C LEU A 45 5.31 3.17 1.93
N LYS A 46 5.69 4.24 2.65
CA LYS A 46 6.86 5.04 2.32
C LYS A 46 8.17 4.25 2.39
N GLU A 47 8.30 3.34 3.35
CA GLU A 47 9.49 2.49 3.46
C GLU A 47 9.49 1.35 2.44
N HIS A 48 8.33 0.72 2.20
CA HIS A 48 8.21 -0.45 1.33
C HIS A 48 8.19 -0.11 -0.15
N ASP A 49 7.43 0.93 -0.52
CA ASP A 49 7.26 1.42 -1.89
C ASP A 49 7.25 2.96 -1.93
N PRO A 50 8.44 3.59 -1.78
CA PRO A 50 8.55 5.05 -1.81
C PRO A 50 8.10 5.65 -3.14
N THR A 51 8.19 4.89 -4.24
CA THR A 51 7.77 5.40 -5.56
C THR A 51 6.25 5.60 -5.61
N LEU A 52 5.48 4.62 -5.12
CA LEU A 52 4.03 4.75 -5.01
C LEU A 52 3.63 5.81 -4.00
N HIS A 53 4.29 5.85 -2.84
CA HIS A 53 4.05 6.88 -1.83
C HIS A 53 4.20 8.29 -2.43
N ASP A 54 5.33 8.57 -3.09
CA ASP A 54 5.61 9.89 -3.66
C ASP A 54 4.67 10.23 -4.83
N ALA A 55 4.22 9.22 -5.58
CA ALA A 55 3.20 9.41 -6.61
C ALA A 55 1.84 9.81 -5.99
N LEU A 56 1.42 9.13 -4.92
CA LEU A 56 0.18 9.43 -4.21
C LEU A 56 0.24 10.80 -3.52
N GLU A 57 1.38 11.18 -2.96
CA GLU A 57 1.59 12.52 -2.39
C GLU A 57 1.51 13.61 -3.46
N LYS A 58 1.98 13.37 -4.70
CA LYS A 58 1.81 14.32 -5.81
C LYS A 58 0.36 14.43 -6.28
N ILE A 59 -0.39 13.33 -6.30
CA ILE A 59 -1.77 13.29 -6.80
C ILE A 59 -2.74 13.91 -5.79
N TRP A 60 -2.61 13.53 -4.52
CA TRP A 60 -3.57 13.88 -3.47
C TRP A 60 -3.08 14.98 -2.53
N GLY A 61 -1.78 15.30 -2.58
CA GLY A 61 -1.13 16.20 -1.64
C GLY A 61 -0.63 15.48 -0.36
N PRO A 62 0.18 16.18 0.44
CA PRO A 62 0.66 15.66 1.72
C PRO A 62 -0.50 15.56 2.72
N LEU A 63 -0.66 14.38 3.30
CA LEU A 63 -1.64 14.14 4.36
C LEU A 63 -1.02 14.50 5.73
N ARG A 64 -1.68 15.37 6.49
CA ARG A 64 -1.27 15.82 7.82
C ARG A 64 -1.81 14.93 8.93
#